data_AF-A0A445AFZ5-F1
#
_entry.id   AF-A0A445AFZ5-F1
#
_cell.length_a   1.000
_cell.length_b   1.000
_cell.length_c   1.000
_cell.angle_alpha   90.00
_cell.angle_beta   90.00
_cell.angle_gamma   90.00
#
_symmetry.space_group_name_H-M   'P 1'
#
loop_
_entity.id
_entity.type
_entity.pdbx_description
1 polymer ?
#
loop_
_entity_poly.entity_id
_entity_poly.type
_entity_poly.pdbx_seq_one_letter_code
_entity_poly.pdbx_strand_id
1 'polypeptide(L)'
;MGVVVVHLGGLTGVVELPTLLVQRWELKHSSTGKILKNDSRYTFPEYVCTFLVAGGVSTFALLKTSSKTMSKLAHPNAPLGYGLCFLNLTFDGFTNATQDSLKARYPKTSAWNIMLGMNLWGTIYNMIYMFGWPSGSGFEAVRFCKQHPEAAWDIILFCCCGTVGQNFIFLTISRYGSLANTTITTTRKFVSIVVSSLLSGNPLSTKQWGCVCMVFTGLSYQIYLKWQKLQRLQKRKAT
;
A
#
# COMPACT_ATOMS: atom_id res chain seq x y z
N MET A 1 -3.23 -0.72 -20.15
CA MET A 1 -2.55 -0.50 -18.85
C MET A 1 -3.01 0.76 -18.10
N GLY A 2 -3.18 1.92 -18.75
CA GLY A 2 -3.56 3.17 -18.05
C GLY A 2 -4.90 3.15 -17.29
N VAL A 3 -5.93 2.46 -17.80
CA VAL A 3 -7.26 2.37 -17.16
C VAL A 3 -7.24 1.53 -15.88
N VAL A 4 -6.41 0.49 -15.82
CA VAL A 4 -6.26 -0.40 -14.65
C VAL A 4 -5.56 0.34 -13.51
N VAL A 5 -4.54 1.15 -13.82
CA VAL A 5 -3.84 2.00 -12.83
C VAL A 5 -4.75 3.08 -12.24
N VAL A 6 -5.66 3.66 -13.03
CA VAL A 6 -6.62 4.67 -12.57
C VAL A 6 -7.67 4.07 -11.65
N HIS A 7 -8.21 2.88 -11.98
CA HIS A 7 -9.18 2.19 -11.13
C HIS A 7 -8.56 1.65 -9.84
N LEU A 8 -7.36 1.06 -9.91
CA LEU A 8 -6.57 0.71 -8.72
C LEU A 8 -6.24 1.94 -7.87
N GLY A 9 -6.03 3.10 -8.51
CA GLY A 9 -5.87 4.38 -7.85
C GLY A 9 -7.06 4.77 -6.97
N GLY A 10 -8.27 4.79 -7.54
CA GLY A 10 -9.50 5.07 -6.78
C GLY A 10 -9.71 4.12 -5.60
N LEU A 11 -9.37 2.85 -5.77
CA LEU A 11 -9.43 1.82 -4.73
C LEU A 11 -8.41 2.05 -3.61
N THR A 12 -7.20 2.48 -3.94
CA THR A 12 -6.17 2.78 -2.93
C THR A 12 -6.57 3.95 -2.03
N GLY A 13 -7.23 4.98 -2.57
CA GLY A 13 -7.68 6.14 -1.80
C GLY A 13 -8.73 5.81 -0.74
N VAL A 14 -9.83 5.12 -1.11
CA VAL A 14 -10.92 4.78 -0.18
C VAL A 14 -10.43 3.90 0.98
N VAL A 15 -9.46 3.02 0.73
CA VAL A 15 -9.05 1.96 1.66
C VAL A 15 -7.81 2.34 2.47
N GLU A 16 -7.08 3.39 2.09
CA GLU A 16 -5.88 3.83 2.81
C GLU A 16 -6.17 4.28 4.26
N LEU A 17 -7.29 4.96 4.48
CA LEU A 17 -7.70 5.42 5.80
C LEU A 17 -7.86 4.24 6.80
N PRO A 18 -8.59 3.16 6.47
CA PRO A 18 -8.58 1.92 7.25
C PRO A 18 -7.18 1.35 7.52
N THR A 19 -6.31 1.27 6.50
CA THR A 19 -4.94 0.70 6.68
C THR A 19 -4.09 1.52 7.64
N LEU A 20 -4.18 2.85 7.57
CA LEU A 20 -3.46 3.78 8.44
C LEU A 20 -4.02 3.77 9.88
N LEU A 21 -5.31 3.51 10.04
CA LEU A 21 -5.94 3.35 11.34
C LEU A 21 -5.55 2.02 11.98
N VAL A 22 -5.58 0.91 11.23
CA VAL A 22 -5.15 -0.41 11.68
C VAL A 22 -3.66 -0.40 12.02
N GLN A 23 -2.82 0.18 11.16
CA GLN A 23 -1.38 0.26 11.39
C GLN A 23 -1.06 0.98 12.72
N ARG A 24 -1.73 2.11 12.97
CA ARG A 24 -1.47 2.93 14.15
C ARG A 24 -2.16 2.41 15.42
N TRP A 25 -3.28 1.70 15.28
CA TRP A 25 -3.96 1.00 16.38
C TRP A 25 -3.12 -0.17 16.90
N GLU A 26 -2.61 -1.01 16.01
CA GLU A 26 -1.71 -2.11 16.35
C GLU A 26 -0.40 -1.63 17.01
N LEU A 27 0.20 -0.58 16.47
CA LEU A 27 1.37 0.07 17.08
C LEU A 27 1.08 0.58 18.50
N LYS A 28 -0.12 1.13 18.73
CA LYS A 28 -0.56 1.59 20.05
C LYS A 28 -0.76 0.44 21.03
N HIS A 29 -1.31 -0.69 20.57
CA HIS A 29 -1.49 -1.89 21.39
C HIS A 29 -0.15 -2.54 21.74
N SER A 30 0.80 -2.57 20.80
CA SER A 30 2.11 -3.17 21.00
C SER A 30 3.06 -2.34 21.88
N SER A 31 3.00 -1.00 21.81
CA SER A 31 3.82 -0.10 22.64
C SER A 31 3.47 -0.10 24.14
N THR A 32 2.43 -0.83 24.57
CA THR A 32 2.08 -0.99 25.99
C THR A 32 3.18 -1.72 26.80
N GLY A 33 4.19 -2.30 26.14
CA GLY A 33 5.29 -3.02 26.78
C GLY A 33 6.44 -2.16 27.33
N LYS A 34 6.90 -1.10 26.64
CA LYS A 34 8.08 -0.33 27.08
C LYS A 34 8.06 1.11 26.53
N ILE A 35 7.91 2.07 27.44
CA ILE A 35 8.49 3.43 27.40
C ILE A 35 8.29 4.16 26.06
N LEU A 36 7.09 4.71 25.83
CA LEU A 36 6.92 6.00 25.16
C LEU A 36 5.57 6.59 25.60
N LYS A 37 5.61 7.22 26.77
CA LYS A 37 4.59 8.15 27.27
C LYS A 37 4.65 9.39 26.36
N ASN A 38 4.02 9.32 25.19
CA ASN A 38 3.66 10.53 24.44
C ASN A 38 2.39 10.24 23.65
N ASP A 39 1.32 10.83 24.14
CA ASP A 39 -0.06 10.74 23.65
C ASP A 39 -0.13 10.94 22.13
N SER A 40 -0.02 9.85 21.37
CA SER A 40 -0.13 9.85 19.91
C SER A 40 -1.57 9.55 19.50
N ARG A 41 -2.52 10.23 20.14
CA ARG A 41 -3.79 10.54 19.46
C ARG A 41 -3.41 11.19 18.13
N TYR A 42 -3.99 10.71 17.03
CA TYR A 42 -3.92 11.43 15.77
C TYR A 42 -4.27 12.89 16.07
N THR A 43 -3.36 13.81 15.77
CA THR A 43 -3.71 15.21 15.83
C THR A 43 -4.77 15.39 14.74
N PHE A 44 -5.88 16.07 15.04
CA PHE A 44 -6.96 16.32 14.08
C PHE A 44 -6.48 16.65 12.63
N PRO A 45 -5.38 17.41 12.43
CA PRO A 45 -4.78 17.64 11.11
C PRO A 45 -4.37 16.38 10.33
N GLU A 46 -3.84 15.34 10.99
CA GLU A 46 -3.41 14.10 10.34
C GLU A 46 -4.63 13.33 9.76
N TYR A 47 -5.75 13.31 10.47
CA TYR A 47 -7.00 12.72 9.96
C TYR A 47 -7.51 13.47 8.74
N VAL A 48 -7.52 14.80 8.82
CA VAL A 48 -7.95 15.66 7.71
C VAL A 48 -7.06 15.44 6.49
N CYS A 49 -5.74 15.36 6.64
CA CYS A 49 -4.83 15.06 5.53
C CYS A 49 -5.16 13.73 4.86
N THR A 50 -5.31 12.66 5.64
CA THR A 50 -5.58 11.33 5.10
C THR A 50 -6.95 11.28 4.42
N PHE A 51 -7.96 11.93 5.01
CA PHE A 51 -9.28 12.04 4.39
C PHE A 51 -9.25 12.85 3.09
N LEU A 52 -8.48 13.94 3.03
CA LEU A 52 -8.30 14.75 1.82
C LEU A 52 -7.63 13.94 0.69
N VAL A 53 -6.58 13.18 1.02
CA VAL A 53 -5.89 12.30 0.05
C VAL A 53 -6.82 11.18 -0.41
N ALA A 54 -7.44 10.46 0.53
CA ALA A 54 -8.37 9.37 0.27
C ALA A 54 -9.55 9.83 -0.61
N GLY A 55 -10.23 10.90 -0.19
CA GLY A 55 -11.35 11.50 -0.90
C GLY A 55 -10.95 12.02 -2.28
N GLY A 56 -9.85 12.77 -2.38
CA GLY A 56 -9.38 13.33 -3.64
C GLY A 56 -9.03 12.27 -4.69
N VAL A 57 -8.34 11.20 -4.29
CA VAL A 57 -8.02 10.07 -5.20
C VAL A 57 -9.27 9.31 -5.63
N SER A 58 -10.20 9.10 -4.70
CA SER A 58 -11.48 8.40 -4.96
C SER A 58 -12.35 9.19 -5.93
N THR A 59 -12.53 10.49 -5.68
CA THR A 59 -13.30 11.39 -6.56
C THR A 59 -12.63 11.52 -7.92
N PHE A 60 -11.30 11.60 -8.00
CA PHE A 60 -10.57 11.62 -9.27
C PHE A 60 -10.84 10.36 -10.12
N ALA A 61 -10.84 9.19 -9.49
CA ALA A 61 -11.13 7.92 -10.18
C ALA A 61 -12.60 7.81 -10.63
N LEU A 62 -13.54 8.26 -9.80
CA LEU A 62 -14.96 8.31 -10.15
C LEU A 62 -15.23 9.25 -11.32
N LEU A 63 -14.59 10.43 -11.34
CA LEU A 63 -14.73 11.40 -12.43
C LEU A 63 -14.14 10.92 -13.76
N LYS A 64 -13.18 10.00 -13.73
CA LYS A 64 -12.58 9.41 -14.94
C LYS A 64 -13.31 8.16 -15.42
N THR A 65 -14.21 7.60 -14.62
CA THR A 65 -14.95 6.40 -15.00
C THR A 65 -16.05 6.73 -16.00
N SER A 66 -15.93 6.21 -17.23
CA SER A 66 -16.96 6.33 -18.27
C SER A 66 -18.18 5.45 -17.96
N SER A 67 -19.37 5.91 -18.35
CA SER A 67 -20.64 5.15 -18.26
C SER A 67 -20.55 3.72 -18.86
N LYS A 68 -19.74 3.54 -19.91
CA LYS A 68 -19.48 2.22 -20.54
C LYS A 68 -18.68 1.25 -19.65
N THR A 69 -17.84 1.76 -18.74
CA THR A 69 -17.06 0.96 -17.79
C THR A 69 -17.90 0.55 -16.59
N MET A 70 -18.83 1.41 -16.16
CA MET A 70 -19.81 1.06 -15.12
C MET A 70 -20.72 -0.10 -15.54
N SER A 71 -21.13 -0.18 -16.81
CA SER A 71 -21.94 -1.31 -17.29
C SER A 71 -21.17 -2.63 -17.36
N LYS A 72 -19.84 -2.60 -17.61
CA LYS A 72 -18.98 -3.79 -17.53
C LYS A 72 -18.66 -4.21 -16.10
N LEU A 73 -18.61 -3.26 -15.16
CA LEU A 73 -18.45 -3.55 -13.73
C LEU A 73 -19.77 -3.94 -13.04
N ALA A 74 -20.93 -3.66 -13.64
CA ALA A 74 -22.23 -4.12 -13.15
C ALA A 74 -22.46 -5.64 -13.28
N HIS A 75 -21.45 -6.42 -13.67
CA HIS A 75 -21.45 -7.86 -13.43
C HIS A 75 -21.60 -8.14 -11.91
N PRO A 76 -22.29 -9.21 -11.50
CA PRO A 76 -22.74 -9.44 -10.12
C PRO A 76 -21.64 -9.49 -9.04
N ASN A 77 -20.36 -9.47 -9.41
CA ASN A 77 -19.22 -9.63 -8.49
C ASN A 77 -18.46 -8.32 -8.19
N ALA A 78 -18.90 -7.15 -8.67
CA ALA A 78 -18.25 -5.89 -8.32
C ALA A 78 -18.15 -5.65 -6.80
N PRO A 79 -19.22 -5.82 -6.00
CA PRO A 79 -19.15 -5.66 -4.55
C PRO A 79 -18.15 -6.60 -3.88
N LEU A 80 -18.05 -7.85 -4.37
CA LEU A 80 -17.06 -8.82 -3.90
C LEU A 80 -15.63 -8.39 -4.22
N GLY A 81 -15.37 -7.90 -5.44
CA GLY A 81 -14.05 -7.37 -5.82
C GLY A 81 -13.63 -6.16 -4.98
N TYR A 82 -14.57 -5.25 -4.70
CA TYR A 82 -14.35 -4.11 -3.80
C TYR A 82 -14.06 -4.57 -2.36
N GLY A 83 -14.84 -5.53 -1.84
CA GLY A 83 -14.62 -6.10 -0.51
C GLY A 83 -13.29 -6.83 -0.37
N LEU A 84 -12.89 -7.60 -1.38
CA LEU A 84 -11.60 -8.30 -1.42
C LEU A 84 -10.42 -7.32 -1.45
N CYS A 85 -10.51 -6.23 -2.23
CA CYS A 85 -9.49 -5.18 -2.23
C CYS A 85 -9.37 -4.49 -0.87
N PHE A 86 -10.51 -4.20 -0.24
CA PHE A 86 -10.55 -3.62 1.10
C PHE A 86 -9.83 -4.50 2.12
N LEU A 87 -10.17 -5.79 2.13
CA LEU A 87 -9.63 -6.77 3.06
C LEU A 87 -8.13 -7.02 2.81
N ASN A 88 -7.70 -7.10 1.55
CA ASN A 88 -6.29 -7.25 1.18
C ASN A 88 -5.42 -6.10 1.71
N LEU A 89 -5.85 -4.86 1.49
CA LEU A 89 -5.11 -3.69 1.97
C LEU A 89 -5.15 -3.59 3.50
N THR A 90 -6.27 -3.95 4.13
CA THR A 90 -6.38 -4.00 5.60
C THR A 90 -5.35 -4.97 6.20
N PHE A 91 -5.22 -6.17 5.63
CA PHE A 91 -4.20 -7.14 6.04
C PHE A 91 -2.79 -6.68 5.73
N ASP A 92 -2.54 -6.04 4.58
CA ASP A 92 -1.24 -5.41 4.28
C ASP A 92 -0.89 -4.34 5.34
N GLY A 93 -1.87 -3.54 5.75
CA GLY A 93 -1.75 -2.60 6.87
C GLY A 93 -1.35 -3.30 8.16
N PHE A 94 -2.09 -4.34 8.56
CA PHE A 94 -1.84 -5.11 9.76
C PHE A 94 -0.44 -5.74 9.77
N THR A 95 -0.05 -6.44 8.70
CA THR A 95 1.27 -7.08 8.57
C THR A 95 2.39 -6.05 8.70
N ASN A 96 2.28 -4.90 8.04
CA ASN A 96 3.28 -3.84 8.12
C ASN A 96 3.41 -3.25 9.54
N ALA A 97 2.32 -3.15 10.31
CA ALA A 97 2.40 -2.75 11.72
C ALA A 97 2.94 -3.85 12.64
N THR A 98 2.63 -5.12 12.36
CA THR A 98 3.27 -6.25 13.05
C THR A 98 4.78 -6.31 12.80
N GLN A 99 5.24 -5.94 11.59
CA GLN A 99 6.67 -5.83 11.30
C GLN A 99 7.35 -4.77 12.18
N ASP A 100 6.72 -3.61 12.34
CA ASP A 100 7.24 -2.54 13.19
C ASP A 100 7.23 -2.95 14.68
N SER A 101 6.18 -3.62 15.16
CA SER A 101 6.12 -4.10 16.54
C SER A 101 7.16 -5.17 16.84
N LEU A 102 7.38 -6.10 15.92
CA LEU A 102 8.39 -7.14 16.04
C LEU A 102 9.80 -6.53 16.12
N LYS A 103 10.10 -5.53 15.29
CA LYS A 103 11.37 -4.78 15.36
C LYS A 103 11.54 -4.01 16.65
N ALA A 104 10.47 -3.39 17.16
CA ALA A 104 10.51 -2.69 18.44
C ALA A 104 10.74 -3.64 19.64
N ARG A 105 10.14 -4.83 19.60
CA ARG A 105 10.27 -5.84 20.66
C ARG A 105 11.61 -6.58 20.61
N TYR A 106 12.17 -6.78 19.43
CA TYR A 106 13.43 -7.49 19.20
C TYR A 106 14.43 -6.64 18.39
N PRO A 107 15.01 -5.58 18.98
CA PRO A 107 15.90 -4.64 18.27
C PRO A 107 17.23 -5.27 17.82
N LYS A 108 17.62 -6.42 18.39
CA LYS A 108 18.81 -7.18 17.99
C LYS A 108 18.59 -8.05 16.74
N THR A 109 17.34 -8.26 16.32
CA THR A 109 17.03 -9.08 15.16
C THR A 109 17.27 -8.29 13.88
N SER A 110 18.12 -8.81 13.00
CA SER A 110 18.37 -8.21 11.69
C SER A 110 17.05 -8.12 10.90
N ALA A 111 16.83 -6.96 10.30
CA ALA A 111 15.70 -6.69 9.44
C ALA A 111 15.55 -7.81 8.38
N TRP A 112 16.66 -8.19 7.75
CA TRP A 112 16.71 -9.24 6.73
C TRP A 112 16.18 -10.60 7.20
N ASN A 113 16.35 -10.94 8.49
CA ASN A 113 15.82 -12.19 9.05
C ASN A 113 14.30 -12.16 9.18
N ILE A 114 13.72 -11.00 9.50
CA ILE A 114 12.26 -10.81 9.55
C ILE A 114 11.68 -10.92 8.14
N MET A 115 12.33 -10.31 7.15
CA MET A 115 11.92 -10.41 5.73
C MET A 115 11.98 -11.86 5.22
N LEU A 116 13.09 -12.56 5.49
CA LEU A 116 13.25 -13.96 5.11
C LEU A 116 12.19 -14.83 5.77
N GLY A 117 11.92 -14.64 7.06
CA GLY A 117 10.89 -15.38 7.80
C GLY A 117 9.50 -15.21 7.19
N MET A 118 9.11 -13.97 6.86
CA MET A 118 7.80 -13.72 6.23
C MET A 118 7.70 -14.30 4.82
N ASN A 119 8.75 -14.17 4.01
CA ASN A 119 8.78 -14.74 2.66
C ASN A 119 8.75 -16.28 2.69
N LEU A 120 9.46 -16.90 3.64
CA LEU A 120 9.49 -18.35 3.80
C LEU A 120 8.09 -18.88 4.20
N TRP A 121 7.50 -18.33 5.26
CA TRP A 121 6.16 -18.73 5.69
C TRP A 121 5.09 -18.43 4.63
N GLY A 122 5.20 -17.29 3.94
CA GLY A 122 4.33 -16.96 2.81
C GLY A 122 4.46 -17.95 1.66
N THR A 123 5.68 -18.40 1.34
CA THR A 123 5.92 -19.41 0.30
C THR A 123 5.33 -20.76 0.69
N ILE A 124 5.51 -21.21 1.94
CA ILE A 124 4.92 -22.45 2.45
C ILE A 124 3.40 -22.41 2.32
N TYR A 125 2.77 -21.33 2.78
CA TYR A 125 1.31 -21.18 2.68
C TYR A 125 0.82 -21.18 1.23
N ASN A 126 1.47 -20.42 0.34
CA ASN A 126 1.12 -20.40 -1.08
C ASN A 126 1.32 -21.76 -1.76
N MET A 127 2.38 -22.50 -1.43
CA MET A 127 2.61 -23.85 -1.93
C MET A 127 1.49 -24.81 -1.51
N ILE A 128 1.10 -24.79 -0.23
CA ILE A 128 -0.01 -25.63 0.26
C ILE A 128 -1.32 -25.25 -0.44
N TYR A 129 -1.59 -23.96 -0.65
CA TYR A 129 -2.77 -23.51 -1.36
C TYR A 129 -2.76 -23.94 -2.83
N MET A 130 -1.64 -23.77 -3.55
CA MET A 130 -1.54 -24.07 -4.98
C MET A 130 -1.59 -25.57 -5.30
N PHE A 131 -1.01 -26.42 -4.45
CA PHE A 131 -0.85 -27.85 -4.72
C PHE A 131 -1.73 -28.75 -3.84
N GLY A 132 -2.14 -28.27 -2.66
CA GLY A 132 -2.93 -29.04 -1.69
C GLY A 132 -4.44 -28.74 -1.74
N TRP A 133 -4.86 -27.63 -2.33
CA TRP A 133 -6.29 -27.32 -2.47
C TRP A 133 -6.89 -28.04 -3.69
N PRO A 134 -8.06 -28.69 -3.59
CA PRO A 134 -8.66 -29.43 -4.71
C PRO A 134 -8.98 -28.58 -5.95
N SER A 135 -9.13 -27.26 -5.78
CA SER A 135 -9.29 -26.29 -6.88
C SER A 135 -8.01 -25.50 -7.19
N GLY A 136 -6.87 -25.91 -6.66
CA GLY A 136 -5.57 -25.27 -6.89
C GLY A 136 -5.03 -25.59 -8.28
N SER A 137 -4.67 -24.56 -9.04
CA SER A 137 -4.15 -24.70 -10.42
C SER A 137 -2.62 -24.81 -10.48
N GLY A 138 -1.98 -25.26 -9.40
CA GLY A 138 -0.51 -25.31 -9.30
C GLY A 138 0.13 -26.23 -10.33
N PHE A 139 -0.45 -27.41 -10.57
CA PHE A 139 0.07 -28.37 -11.55
C PHE A 139 -0.12 -27.87 -12.99
N GLU A 140 -1.24 -27.23 -13.30
CA GLU A 140 -1.53 -26.59 -14.58
C GLU A 140 -0.54 -25.44 -14.85
N ALA A 141 -0.26 -24.59 -13.85
CA ALA A 141 0.69 -23.49 -13.97
C ALA A 141 2.12 -24.00 -14.29
N VAL A 142 2.55 -25.10 -13.67
CA VAL A 142 3.84 -25.73 -13.96
C VAL A 142 3.86 -26.31 -15.38
N ARG A 143 2.78 -26.97 -15.83
CA ARG A 143 2.67 -27.48 -17.20
C ARG A 143 2.70 -26.35 -18.23
N PHE A 144 2.03 -25.23 -17.95
CA PHE A 144 2.07 -24.04 -18.79
C PHE A 144 3.49 -23.48 -18.95
N CYS A 145 4.24 -23.35 -17.85
CA CYS A 145 5.62 -22.89 -17.91
C CYS A 145 6.55 -23.85 -18.67
N LYS A 146 6.27 -25.16 -18.65
CA LYS A 146 7.01 -26.16 -19.44
C LYS A 146 6.70 -26.08 -20.94
N GLN A 147 5.45 -25.78 -21.30
CA GLN A 147 5.02 -25.66 -22.69
C GLN A 147 5.43 -24.33 -23.32
N HIS A 148 5.54 -23.27 -22.51
CA HIS A 148 5.92 -21.93 -22.95
C HIS A 148 7.15 -21.42 -22.17
N PRO A 149 8.38 -21.79 -22.58
CA PRO A 149 9.60 -21.40 -21.87
C PRO A 149 9.86 -19.89 -21.90
N GLU A 150 9.39 -19.17 -22.93
CA GLU A 150 9.46 -17.71 -22.99
C GLU A 150 8.67 -17.05 -21.84
N ALA A 151 7.45 -17.54 -21.58
CA ALA A 151 6.64 -17.06 -20.46
C ALA A 151 7.29 -17.36 -19.10
N ALA A 152 7.99 -18.50 -18.99
CA ALA A 152 8.75 -18.82 -17.78
C ALA A 152 9.90 -17.83 -17.54
N TRP A 153 10.58 -17.39 -18.62
CA TRP A 153 11.62 -16.37 -18.52
C TRP A 153 11.08 -15.01 -18.08
N ASP A 154 9.94 -14.59 -18.61
CA ASP A 154 9.25 -13.36 -18.19
C ASP A 154 8.86 -13.41 -16.71
N ILE A 155 8.37 -14.56 -16.23
CA ILE A 155 8.04 -14.77 -14.81
C ILE A 155 9.30 -14.66 -13.94
N ILE A 156 10.43 -15.24 -14.36
CA ILE A 156 11.69 -15.15 -13.62
C ILE A 156 12.17 -13.71 -13.54
N LEU A 157 12.18 -12.98 -14.67
CA LEU A 157 12.56 -11.57 -14.70
C LEU A 157 11.64 -10.72 -13.81
N PHE A 158 10.34 -10.98 -13.86
CA PHE A 158 9.35 -10.34 -13.00
C PHE A 158 9.65 -10.60 -11.51
N CYS A 159 9.97 -11.84 -11.13
CA CYS A 159 10.34 -12.21 -9.76
C CYS A 159 11.68 -11.59 -9.31
N CYS A 160 12.68 -11.53 -10.19
CA CYS A 160 13.96 -10.86 -9.89
C CYS A 160 13.76 -9.37 -9.62
N CYS A 161 13.02 -8.68 -10.50
CA CYS A 161 12.65 -7.28 -10.32
C CYS A 161 11.82 -7.08 -9.03
N GLY A 162 10.84 -7.96 -8.80
CA GLY A 162 10.01 -7.96 -7.60
C GLY A 162 10.83 -8.10 -6.31
N THR A 163 11.84 -8.97 -6.31
CA THR A 163 12.74 -9.20 -5.16
C THR A 163 13.57 -7.94 -4.86
N VAL A 164 14.11 -7.30 -5.88
CA VAL A 164 14.85 -6.02 -5.73
C VAL A 164 13.92 -4.94 -5.16
N GLY A 165 12.70 -4.82 -5.68
CA GLY A 165 11.69 -3.89 -5.15
C GLY A 165 11.29 -4.18 -3.71
N GLN A 166 11.15 -5.45 -3.36
CA GLN A 166 10.81 -5.89 -2.00
C GLN A 166 11.91 -5.53 -1.00
N ASN A 167 13.19 -5.70 -1.37
CA ASN A 167 14.32 -5.30 -0.55
C ASN A 167 14.29 -3.80 -0.23
N PHE A 168 13.95 -2.96 -1.22
CA PHE A 168 13.83 -1.52 -1.01
C PHE A 168 12.68 -1.14 -0.07
N ILE A 169 11.51 -1.78 -0.23
CA ILE A 169 10.37 -1.61 0.68
C ILE A 169 10.77 -2.00 2.10
N PHE A 170 11.39 -3.17 2.25
CA PHE A 170 11.75 -3.70 3.54
C PHE A 170 12.82 -2.88 4.26
N LEU A 171 13.81 -2.38 3.51
CA LEU A 171 14.82 -1.44 4.00
C LEU A 171 14.18 -0.13 4.47
N THR A 172 13.21 0.39 3.70
CA THR A 172 12.46 1.61 4.05
C THR A 172 11.70 1.43 5.35
N ILE A 173 10.95 0.34 5.50
CA ILE A 173 10.23 0.00 6.74
C ILE A 173 11.24 -0.14 7.89
N SER A 174 12.39 -0.78 7.66
CA SER A 174 13.39 -0.95 8.71
C SER A 174 14.04 0.34 9.19
N ARG A 175 14.19 1.33 8.30
CA ARG A 175 14.89 2.57 8.62
C ARG A 175 13.95 3.68 9.09
N TYR A 176 12.74 3.75 8.51
CA TYR A 176 11.80 4.85 8.69
C TYR A 176 10.43 4.42 9.25
N GLY A 177 10.20 3.11 9.44
CA GLY A 177 8.94 2.54 9.90
C GLY A 177 7.91 2.33 8.80
N SER A 178 6.90 1.50 9.07
CA SER A 178 5.81 1.18 8.14
C SER A 178 5.04 2.41 7.68
N LEU A 179 4.77 3.35 8.59
CA LEU A 179 4.02 4.58 8.28
C LEU A 179 4.74 5.45 7.23
N ALA A 180 6.07 5.47 7.20
CA ALA A 180 6.83 6.17 6.16
C ALA A 180 6.78 5.46 4.82
N ASN A 181 6.85 4.13 4.83
CA ASN A 181 6.70 3.33 3.62
C ASN A 181 5.32 3.53 2.98
N THR A 182 4.24 3.50 3.77
CA THR A 182 2.87 3.78 3.27
C THR A 182 2.81 5.15 2.59
N THR A 183 3.26 6.22 3.25
CA THR A 183 3.28 7.57 2.65
C THR A 183 4.04 7.60 1.31
N ILE A 184 5.25 7.03 1.26
CA ILE A 184 6.09 7.04 0.05
C ILE A 184 5.40 6.29 -1.10
N THR A 185 4.85 5.11 -0.83
CA THR A 185 4.19 4.29 -1.85
C THR A 185 2.93 4.95 -2.38
N THR A 186 2.14 5.61 -1.52
CA THR A 186 0.96 6.37 -1.93
C THR A 186 1.32 7.57 -2.78
N THR A 187 2.33 8.35 -2.39
CA THR A 187 2.81 9.46 -3.23
C THR A 187 3.25 8.96 -4.60
N ARG A 188 4.02 7.87 -4.68
CA ARG A 188 4.44 7.27 -5.95
C ARG A 188 3.23 6.82 -6.79
N LYS A 189 2.29 6.08 -6.19
CA LYS A 189 1.07 5.61 -6.86
C LYS A 189 0.25 6.79 -7.41
N PHE A 190 0.08 7.82 -6.61
CA PHE A 190 -0.66 9.02 -7.01
C PHE A 190 0.01 9.74 -8.18
N VAL A 191 1.32 9.97 -8.12
CA VAL A 191 2.08 10.56 -9.24
C VAL A 191 1.92 9.71 -10.50
N SER A 192 2.02 8.38 -10.39
CA SER A 192 1.80 7.48 -11.54
C SER A 192 0.38 7.60 -12.13
N ILE A 193 -0.66 7.78 -11.30
CA ILE A 193 -2.03 8.00 -11.76
C ILE A 193 -2.17 9.32 -12.52
N VAL A 194 -1.56 10.39 -12.01
CA VAL A 194 -1.58 11.71 -12.66
C VAL A 194 -0.82 11.66 -13.99
N VAL A 195 0.41 11.14 -13.99
CA VAL A 195 1.25 11.02 -15.19
C VAL A 195 0.58 10.14 -16.25
N SER A 196 0.06 8.97 -15.85
CA SER A 196 -0.70 8.09 -16.74
C SER A 196 -1.91 8.80 -17.35
N SER A 197 -2.57 9.66 -16.56
CA SER A 197 -3.72 10.43 -17.05
C SER A 197 -3.34 11.51 -18.05
N LEU A 198 -2.23 12.21 -17.83
CA LEU A 198 -1.71 13.23 -18.76
C LEU A 198 -1.23 12.60 -20.07
N LEU A 199 -0.54 11.46 -20.00
CA LEU A 199 -0.04 10.73 -21.17
C LEU A 199 -1.14 10.03 -21.98
N SER A 200 -2.32 9.80 -21.38
CA SER A 200 -3.46 9.18 -22.08
C SER A 200 -4.16 10.11 -23.09
N GLY A 201 -3.62 11.31 -23.34
CA GLY A 201 -4.06 12.22 -24.41
C GLY A 201 -5.46 12.82 -24.23
N ASN A 202 -6.15 12.53 -23.12
CA ASN A 202 -7.44 13.15 -22.79
C ASN A 202 -7.19 14.31 -21.83
N PRO A 203 -7.53 15.56 -22.19
CA PRO A 203 -7.36 16.70 -21.29
C PRO A 203 -8.16 16.45 -20.00
N LEU A 204 -7.47 16.55 -18.86
CA LEU A 204 -8.10 16.44 -17.55
C LEU A 204 -9.16 17.54 -17.40
N SER A 205 -10.38 17.15 -17.01
CA SER A 205 -11.46 18.10 -16.70
C SER A 205 -11.04 19.05 -15.58
N THR A 206 -11.56 20.28 -15.57
CA THR A 206 -11.34 21.26 -14.49
C THR A 206 -11.66 20.68 -13.11
N LYS A 207 -12.67 19.80 -13.01
CA LYS A 207 -13.01 19.09 -11.76
C LYS A 207 -11.93 18.09 -11.32
N GLN A 208 -11.26 17.44 -12.27
CA GLN A 208 -10.16 16.50 -11.99
C GLN A 208 -8.90 17.23 -11.53
N TRP A 209 -8.61 18.40 -12.10
CA TRP A 209 -7.54 19.28 -11.60
C TRP A 209 -7.80 19.72 -10.16
N GLY A 210 -9.05 20.00 -9.79
CA GLY A 210 -9.44 20.24 -8.40
C GLY A 210 -9.07 19.09 -7.46
N CYS A 211 -9.35 17.84 -7.87
CA CYS A 211 -8.93 16.66 -7.10
C CYS A 211 -7.41 16.52 -7.01
N VAL A 212 -6.67 16.85 -8.07
CA VAL A 212 -5.19 16.81 -8.04
C VAL A 212 -4.65 17.82 -7.02
N CYS A 213 -5.13 19.06 -7.03
CA CYS A 213 -4.75 20.09 -6.06
C CYS A 213 -5.09 19.67 -4.62
N MET A 214 -6.26 19.07 -4.41
CA MET A 214 -6.70 18.56 -3.11
C MET A 214 -5.76 17.47 -2.56
N VAL A 215 -5.38 16.50 -3.39
CA VAL A 215 -4.45 15.41 -2.98
C VAL A 215 -3.04 15.96 -2.73
N PHE A 216 -2.54 16.85 -3.60
CA PHE A 216 -1.23 17.46 -3.40
C PHE A 216 -1.16 18.28 -2.11
N THR A 217 -2.23 19.02 -1.78
CA THR A 217 -2.33 19.77 -0.52
C THR A 217 -2.32 18.81 0.67
N GLY A 218 -3.12 17.74 0.62
CA GLY A 218 -3.18 16.73 1.67
C GLY A 218 -1.84 16.03 1.90
N LEU A 219 -1.15 15.62 0.83
CA LEU A 219 0.18 14.99 0.90
C LEU A 219 1.24 15.95 1.43
N SER A 220 1.28 17.19 0.92
CA SER A 220 2.26 18.20 1.34
C SER A 220 2.11 18.53 2.83
N TYR A 221 0.86 18.66 3.29
CA TYR A 221 0.58 18.92 4.70
C TYR A 221 0.91 17.70 5.58
N GLN A 222 0.65 16.48 5.12
CA GLN A 222 1.05 15.24 5.82
C GLN A 222 2.58 15.15 5.99
N ILE A 223 3.33 15.44 4.92
CA ILE A 223 4.81 15.46 4.93
C ILE A 223 5.31 16.55 5.89
N TYR A 224 4.74 17.75 5.83
CA TYR A 224 5.10 18.85 6.71
C TYR A 224 4.91 18.52 8.19
N LEU A 225 3.75 17.97 8.57
CA LEU A 225 3.46 17.56 9.95
C LEU A 225 4.45 16.49 10.44
N LYS A 226 4.83 15.55 9.57
CA LYS A 226 5.80 14.50 9.89
C LYS A 226 7.20 15.06 10.07
N TRP A 227 7.62 15.97 9.20
CA TRP A 227 8.89 16.69 9.32
C TRP A 227 8.96 17.50 10.61
N GLN A 228 7.88 18.20 10.97
CA GLN A 228 7.80 18.95 12.22
C GLN A 228 7.92 18.04 13.46
N LYS A 229 7.27 16.86 13.46
CA LYS A 229 7.40 15.88 14.54
C LYS A 229 8.83 15.35 14.67
N LEU A 230 9.49 15.04 13.56
CA LEU A 230 10.89 14.58 13.56
C LEU A 230 11.84 15.64 14.13
N GLN A 231 11.67 16.90 13.73
CA GLN A 231 12.45 18.03 14.26
C GLN A 231 12.27 18.21 15.78
N ARG A 232 11.04 18.08 16.29
CA ARG A 232 10.77 18.14 17.74
C ARG A 232 11.42 17.00 18.52
N LEU A 233 11.45 15.79 17.95
CA LEU A 233 12.10 14.64 18.56
C LEU A 233 13.62 14.77 18.58
N GLN A 234 14.22 15.32 17.51
CA GLN A 234 15.65 15.60 17.46
C GLN A 234 16.05 16.64 18.51
N LYS A 235 15.30 17.73 18.65
CA LYS A 235 15.53 18.74 19.69
C LYS A 235 15.45 18.16 21.10
N ARG A 236 14.48 17.28 21.37
CA ARG A 236 14.34 16.58 22.67
C ARG A 236 15.46 15.58 22.98
N LYS A 237 16.14 15.01 21.97
CA LYS A 237 17.29 14.13 22.18
C LYS A 237 18.60 14.88 22.38
N ALA A 238 18.64 16.14 21.95
CA ALA A 238 19.79 17.03 22.10
C ALA A 238 19.75 17.85 23.40
N THR A 239 18.66 17.74 24.18
CA THR A 239 18.49 18.34 25.52
C THR A 239 18.54 17.22 26.54
#